data_AF-A0A1B1LQH9-F1
#
_entry.id   AF-A0A1B1LQH9-F1
#
_cell.length_a   1.000
_cell.length_b   1.000
_cell.length_c   1.000
_cell.angle_alpha   90.00
_cell.angle_beta   90.00
_cell.angle_gamma   90.00
#
_symmetry.space_group_name_H-M   'P 1'
#
loop_
_entity.id
_entity.type
_entity.pdbx_description
1 polymer ?
#
loop_
_entity_poly.entity_id
_entity_poly.type
_entity_poly.pdbx_seq_one_letter_code
_entity_poly.pdbx_strand_id
1 'polypeptide(L)'
;MSTIPQLAELGFTSDVIPVINTPAPNMTRGFERFHISYNFSSAAYGCDTTALVLDERVFFVLDGDHARDMTEAAKSHGIDGCVNVFIDRIESANRHSEHKMAIGLTSDKFGLMPTALAVIGEQNILRLLSAVTGTVQDFSANGINKD
;
A
#
# COMPACT_ATOMS: atom_id res chain seq x y z
N MET A 1 10.73 4.73 -13.73
CA MET A 1 10.49 5.98 -12.98
C MET A 1 9.58 6.84 -13.83
N SER A 2 8.40 7.14 -13.30
CA SER A 2 7.35 7.92 -13.93
C SER A 2 7.68 9.40 -13.82
N THR A 3 7.37 10.17 -14.86
CA THR A 3 7.54 11.62 -14.87
C THR A 3 6.33 12.32 -14.24
N ILE A 4 6.48 13.58 -13.83
CA ILE A 4 5.37 14.39 -13.29
C ILE A 4 4.17 14.44 -14.26
N PRO A 5 4.33 14.67 -15.58
CA PRO A 5 3.20 14.61 -16.51
C PRO A 5 2.51 13.24 -16.55
N GLN A 6 3.26 12.14 -16.53
CA GLN A 6 2.69 10.78 -16.51
C GLN A 6 1.91 10.51 -15.21
N LEU A 7 2.40 11.00 -14.07
CA LEU A 7 1.71 10.90 -12.79
C LEU A 7 0.43 11.75 -12.79
N ALA A 8 0.46 12.95 -13.37
CA ALA A 8 -0.71 13.81 -13.51
C ALA A 8 -1.80 13.18 -14.40
N GLU A 9 -1.42 12.50 -15.50
CA GLU A 9 -2.35 11.70 -16.32
C GLU A 9 -2.97 10.54 -15.53
N LEU A 10 -2.22 9.98 -14.59
CA LEU A 10 -2.71 9.01 -13.62
C LEU A 10 -3.46 9.66 -12.47
N GLY A 11 -3.73 10.97 -12.46
CA GLY A 11 -4.51 11.65 -11.43
C GLY A 11 -3.76 11.88 -10.11
N PHE A 12 -2.44 11.83 -10.11
CA PHE A 12 -1.65 12.21 -8.95
C PHE A 12 -1.50 13.73 -8.84
N THR A 13 -1.49 14.25 -7.61
CA THR A 13 -1.23 15.65 -7.29
C THR A 13 -0.09 15.77 -6.28
N SER A 14 0.55 16.94 -6.20
CA SER A 14 1.51 17.28 -5.16
C SER A 14 1.03 18.54 -4.46
N ASP A 15 1.02 18.50 -3.13
CA ASP A 15 0.68 19.67 -2.32
C ASP A 15 1.89 20.59 -2.18
N VAL A 16 1.66 21.90 -2.08
CA VAL A 16 2.74 22.85 -1.72
C VAL A 16 2.79 22.97 -0.21
N ILE A 17 3.96 22.75 0.39
CA ILE A 17 4.18 22.93 1.82
C ILE A 17 4.18 24.44 2.11
N PRO A 18 3.17 25.00 2.80
CA PRO A 18 2.95 26.45 2.82
C PRO A 18 4.09 27.24 3.47
N VAL A 19 4.74 26.67 4.49
CA VAL A 19 5.78 27.34 5.29
C VAL A 19 7.08 27.54 4.51
N ILE A 20 7.40 26.62 3.59
CA ILE A 20 8.66 26.63 2.81
C ILE A 20 8.43 26.83 1.31
N ASN A 21 7.17 27.05 0.90
CA ASN A 21 6.74 27.27 -0.49
C ASN A 21 7.39 26.29 -1.48
N THR A 22 7.45 25.01 -1.10
CA THR A 22 8.10 23.94 -1.88
C THR A 22 7.11 22.79 -2.04
N PRO A 23 7.06 22.10 -3.19
CA PRO A 23 6.24 20.91 -3.37
C PRO A 23 6.55 19.85 -2.31
N ALA A 24 5.52 19.13 -1.88
CA ALA A 24 5.66 17.95 -1.05
C ALA A 24 6.53 16.93 -1.79
N PRO A 25 7.39 16.18 -1.07
CA PRO A 25 8.29 15.21 -1.70
C PRO A 25 7.54 14.09 -2.42
N ASN A 26 6.30 13.83 -2.02
CA ASN A 26 5.47 12.80 -2.61
C ASN A 26 4.43 13.42 -3.54
N MET A 27 4.08 12.68 -4.59
CA MET A 27 2.82 12.86 -5.31
C MET A 27 1.83 11.80 -4.80
N THR A 28 0.56 12.17 -4.65
CA THR A 28 -0.46 11.24 -4.17
C THR A 28 -1.68 11.18 -5.08
N ARG A 29 -2.36 10.04 -5.10
CA ARG A 29 -3.67 9.85 -5.71
C ARG A 29 -4.63 9.26 -4.68
N GLY A 30 -5.66 10.02 -4.33
CA GLY A 30 -6.66 9.64 -3.33
C GLY A 30 -7.74 8.70 -3.85
N PHE A 31 -8.20 7.81 -2.96
CA PHE A 31 -9.38 6.95 -3.09
C PHE A 31 -10.15 6.93 -1.75
N GLU A 32 -11.28 6.23 -1.71
CA GLU A 32 -12.04 6.07 -0.46
C GLU A 32 -11.25 5.21 0.53
N ARG A 33 -10.84 5.80 1.67
CA ARG A 33 -10.09 5.16 2.77
C ARG A 33 -8.67 4.70 2.46
N PHE A 34 -8.15 4.99 1.27
CA PHE A 34 -6.74 4.76 0.95
C PHE A 34 -6.23 5.76 -0.09
N HIS A 35 -4.91 5.89 -0.20
CA HIS A 35 -4.28 6.61 -1.29
C HIS A 35 -3.01 5.91 -1.75
N ILE A 36 -2.62 6.18 -2.99
CA ILE A 36 -1.31 5.78 -3.52
C ILE A 36 -0.39 6.97 -3.38
N SER A 37 0.79 6.78 -2.79
CA SER A 37 1.82 7.81 -2.62
C SER A 37 3.08 7.39 -3.35
N TYR A 38 3.56 8.19 -4.28
CA TYR A 38 4.83 7.97 -4.97
C TYR A 38 5.86 9.02 -4.55
N ASN A 39 7.02 8.56 -4.09
CA ASN A 39 8.17 9.37 -3.75
C ASN A 39 9.29 9.09 -4.73
N PHE A 40 9.64 10.09 -5.56
CA PHE A 40 10.73 10.01 -6.55
C PHE A 40 12.11 10.34 -5.95
N SER A 41 12.19 10.57 -4.64
CA SER A 41 13.43 10.89 -3.94
C SER A 41 14.00 9.67 -3.23
N SER A 42 15.28 9.40 -3.49
CA SER A 42 16.05 8.38 -2.76
C SER A 42 16.50 8.82 -1.37
N ALA A 43 16.30 10.09 -0.98
CA ALA A 43 16.88 10.64 0.25
C ALA A 43 16.38 9.94 1.53
N ALA A 44 15.10 9.54 1.56
CA ALA A 44 14.49 8.91 2.74
C ALA A 44 14.57 7.38 2.71
N TYR A 45 14.35 6.78 1.53
CA TYR A 45 14.17 5.33 1.39
C TYR A 45 15.34 4.62 0.72
N GLY A 46 16.34 5.36 0.22
CA GLY A 46 17.47 4.81 -0.54
C GLY A 46 17.17 4.59 -2.03
N CYS A 47 15.89 4.66 -2.42
CA CYS A 47 15.37 4.58 -3.76
C CYS A 47 14.03 5.31 -3.83
N ASP A 48 13.46 5.39 -5.02
CA ASP A 48 12.06 5.75 -5.17
C ASP A 48 11.18 4.72 -4.47
N THR A 49 10.01 5.14 -4.03
CA THR A 49 9.04 4.23 -3.43
C THR A 49 7.63 4.53 -3.88
N THR A 50 6.84 3.46 -3.95
CA THR A 50 5.38 3.55 -4.12
C THR A 50 4.74 2.92 -2.90
N ALA A 51 3.90 3.70 -2.22
CA ALA A 51 3.18 3.27 -1.03
C ALA A 51 1.69 3.18 -1.30
N LEU A 52 1.07 2.10 -0.83
CA LEU A 52 -0.36 2.04 -0.55
C LEU A 52 -0.56 2.49 0.90
N VAL A 53 -1.32 3.56 1.11
CA VAL A 53 -1.55 4.15 2.43
C VAL A 53 -3.00 3.99 2.84
N LEU A 54 -3.25 3.37 3.99
CA LEU A 54 -4.60 3.06 4.51
C LEU A 54 -4.99 4.07 5.59
N ASP A 55 -6.15 4.72 5.43
CA ASP A 55 -6.69 5.76 6.34
C ASP A 55 -5.61 6.76 6.83
N GLU A 56 -4.68 7.14 5.94
CA GLU A 56 -3.54 8.05 6.21
C GLU A 56 -2.59 7.60 7.33
N ARG A 57 -2.63 6.32 7.71
CA ARG A 57 -1.97 5.80 8.92
C ARG A 57 -1.08 4.61 8.67
N VAL A 58 -1.49 3.66 7.82
CA VAL A 58 -0.76 2.41 7.61
C VAL A 58 -0.09 2.43 6.24
N PHE A 59 1.23 2.23 6.20
CA PHE A 59 2.05 2.38 5.00
C PHE A 59 2.55 1.04 4.49
N PHE A 60 2.00 0.57 3.38
CA PHE A 60 2.50 -0.58 2.63
C PHE A 60 3.41 -0.07 1.51
N VAL A 61 4.72 -0.05 1.77
CA VAL A 61 5.73 0.57 0.92
C VAL A 61 6.48 -0.48 0.09
N LEU A 62 6.54 -0.26 -1.24
CA LEU A 62 7.37 -1.01 -2.18
C LEU A 62 8.53 -0.14 -2.67
N ASP A 63 9.68 -0.77 -2.88
CA ASP A 63 10.82 -0.17 -3.59
C ASP A 63 10.47 -0.01 -5.07
N GLY A 64 10.72 1.18 -5.61
CA GLY A 64 10.53 1.53 -7.01
C GLY A 64 9.20 2.21 -7.34
N ASP A 65 9.01 2.42 -8.63
CA ASP A 65 7.84 3.06 -9.22
C ASP A 65 6.82 2.01 -9.68
N HIS A 66 5.72 1.94 -8.94
CA HIS A 66 4.56 1.08 -9.19
C HIS A 66 3.28 1.93 -9.30
N ALA A 67 3.40 3.24 -9.53
CA ALA A 67 2.27 4.18 -9.48
C ALA A 67 1.19 3.83 -10.50
N ARG A 68 1.59 3.44 -11.71
CA ARG A 68 0.69 2.99 -12.78
C ARG A 68 -0.04 1.70 -12.39
N ASP A 69 0.70 0.66 -12.00
CA ASP A 69 0.14 -0.65 -11.68
C ASP A 69 -0.86 -0.57 -10.52
N MET A 70 -0.47 0.13 -9.44
CA MET A 70 -1.35 0.40 -8.29
C MET A 70 -2.61 1.17 -8.72
N THR A 71 -2.46 2.16 -9.60
CA THR A 71 -3.58 2.99 -10.08
C THR A 71 -4.57 2.19 -10.93
N GLU A 72 -4.09 1.37 -11.86
CA GLU A 72 -4.95 0.54 -12.68
C GLU A 72 -5.63 -0.56 -11.86
N ALA A 73 -4.93 -1.12 -10.87
CA ALA A 73 -5.51 -2.07 -9.93
C ALA A 73 -6.59 -1.42 -9.06
N ALA A 74 -6.37 -0.19 -8.58
CA ALA A 74 -7.36 0.58 -7.82
C ALA A 74 -8.62 0.86 -8.65
N LYS A 75 -8.47 1.21 -9.93
CA LYS A 75 -9.62 1.43 -10.83
C LYS A 75 -10.42 0.15 -11.07
N SER A 76 -9.75 -0.99 -11.18
CA SER A 76 -10.37 -2.26 -11.57
C SER A 76 -11.01 -2.98 -10.38
N HIS A 77 -10.36 -2.94 -9.21
CA HIS A 77 -10.71 -3.76 -8.05
C HIS A 77 -10.62 -3.00 -6.72
N GLY A 78 -10.52 -1.66 -6.74
CA GLY A 78 -10.42 -0.86 -5.53
C GLY A 78 -9.21 -1.23 -4.68
N ILE A 79 -9.38 -1.17 -3.36
CA ILE A 79 -8.32 -1.49 -2.40
C ILE A 79 -7.78 -2.92 -2.56
N ASP A 80 -8.63 -3.89 -2.89
CA ASP A 80 -8.23 -5.29 -3.09
C ASP A 80 -7.23 -5.42 -4.25
N GLY A 81 -7.43 -4.62 -5.31
CA GLY A 81 -6.49 -4.54 -6.42
C GLY A 81 -5.11 -4.07 -5.99
N CYS A 82 -5.03 -3.00 -5.19
CA CYS A 82 -3.76 -2.49 -4.68
C CYS A 82 -3.08 -3.48 -3.73
N VAL A 83 -3.85 -4.18 -2.89
CA VAL A 83 -3.32 -5.25 -2.03
C VAL A 83 -2.72 -6.38 -2.87
N ASN A 84 -3.37 -6.77 -3.98
CA ASN A 84 -2.81 -7.77 -4.90
C ASN A 84 -1.45 -7.32 -5.45
N VAL A 85 -1.36 -6.09 -5.94
CA VAL A 85 -0.09 -5.54 -6.46
C VAL A 85 1.00 -5.56 -5.40
N PHE A 86 0.66 -5.24 -4.15
CA PHE A 86 1.59 -5.28 -3.02
C PHE A 86 2.06 -6.71 -2.72
N ILE A 87 1.13 -7.67 -2.63
CA ILE A 87 1.43 -9.08 -2.35
C ILE A 87 2.29 -9.70 -3.47
N ASP A 88 1.96 -9.44 -4.74
CA ASP A 88 2.71 -9.94 -5.90
C ASP A 88 4.17 -9.44 -5.93
N ARG A 89 4.45 -8.35 -5.20
CA ARG A 89 5.75 -7.69 -5.12
C ARG A 89 6.28 -7.67 -3.68
N ILE A 90 5.84 -8.59 -2.82
CA ILE A 90 6.17 -8.58 -1.39
C ILE A 90 7.69 -8.65 -1.15
N GLU A 91 8.44 -9.31 -2.04
CA GLU A 91 9.90 -9.38 -2.00
C GLU A 91 10.59 -8.02 -2.22
N SER A 92 9.91 -7.06 -2.84
CA SER A 92 10.37 -5.67 -2.98
C SER A 92 9.78 -4.75 -1.92
N ALA A 93 9.18 -5.28 -0.84
CA ALA A 93 8.69 -4.45 0.24
C ALA A 93 9.86 -3.73 0.95
N ASN A 94 9.76 -2.40 1.02
CA ASN A 94 10.80 -1.60 1.67
C ASN A 94 10.90 -1.97 3.16
N ARG A 95 12.09 -1.88 3.74
CA ARG A 95 12.33 -2.14 5.18
C ARG A 95 11.49 -1.29 6.13
N HIS A 96 11.00 -0.13 5.68
CA HIS A 96 10.15 0.80 6.43
C HIS A 96 8.65 0.52 6.25
N SER A 97 8.28 -0.48 5.45
CA SER A 97 6.90 -0.89 5.23
C SER A 97 6.29 -1.54 6.47
N GLU A 98 5.05 -1.20 6.78
CA GLU A 98 4.36 -1.62 8.01
C GLU A 98 3.55 -2.92 7.85
N HIS A 99 3.63 -3.56 6.68
CA HIS A 99 2.88 -4.78 6.36
C HIS A 99 3.04 -5.90 7.40
N LYS A 100 4.23 -6.09 7.99
CA LYS A 100 4.45 -7.09 9.06
C LYS A 100 3.74 -6.73 10.37
N MET A 101 3.63 -5.44 10.67
CA MET A 101 2.88 -4.96 11.83
C MET A 101 1.37 -5.16 11.62
N ALA A 102 0.89 -4.82 10.41
CA ALA A 102 -0.52 -4.94 10.05
C ALA A 102 -1.06 -6.38 10.16
N ILE A 103 -0.20 -7.40 10.08
CA ILE A 103 -0.54 -8.82 10.24
C ILE A 103 -0.09 -9.42 11.59
N GLY A 104 0.34 -8.59 12.54
CA GLY A 104 0.67 -9.02 13.91
C GLY A 104 2.00 -9.76 14.08
N LEU A 105 2.91 -9.72 13.09
CA LEU A 105 4.26 -10.30 13.22
C LEU A 105 5.24 -9.38 13.94
N THR A 106 4.89 -8.11 14.12
CA THR A 106 5.67 -7.14 14.92
C THR A 106 4.75 -6.36 15.87
N SER A 107 5.34 -5.70 16.88
CA SER A 107 4.58 -4.98 17.90
C SER A 107 3.79 -3.81 17.31
N ASP A 108 2.47 -3.79 17.52
CA ASP A 108 1.61 -2.68 17.13
C ASP A 108 1.51 -1.61 18.23
N LYS A 109 2.48 -0.68 18.24
CA LYS A 109 2.52 0.39 19.23
C LYS A 109 1.51 1.52 18.96
N PHE A 110 0.95 1.58 17.75
CA PHE A 110 0.16 2.72 17.27
C PHE A 110 -1.28 2.35 16.87
N GLY A 111 -1.69 1.10 17.07
CA GLY A 111 -3.02 0.61 16.69
C GLY A 111 -3.21 0.53 15.17
N LEU A 112 -2.16 0.17 14.42
CA LEU A 112 -2.21 0.05 12.97
C LEU A 112 -2.93 -1.22 12.52
N MET A 113 -2.85 -2.32 13.27
CA MET A 113 -3.49 -3.57 12.88
C MET A 113 -5.03 -3.45 12.83
N PRO A 114 -5.72 -2.85 13.82
CA PRO A 114 -7.15 -2.56 13.69
C PRO A 114 -7.48 -1.68 12.48
N THR A 115 -6.63 -0.70 12.16
CA THR A 115 -6.83 0.18 10.99
C THR A 115 -6.71 -0.63 9.69
N ALA A 116 -5.66 -1.44 9.56
CA ALA A 116 -5.47 -2.30 8.40
C ALA A 116 -6.65 -3.26 8.23
N LEU A 117 -7.04 -3.99 9.29
CA LEU A 117 -8.20 -4.88 9.26
C LEU A 117 -9.49 -4.17 8.83
N ALA A 118 -9.74 -2.96 9.34
CA ALA A 118 -10.92 -2.19 8.99
C ALA A 118 -10.93 -1.71 7.53
N VAL A 119 -9.77 -1.48 6.92
CA VAL A 119 -9.66 -0.97 5.53
C VAL A 119 -9.60 -2.10 4.52
N ILE A 120 -8.73 -3.11 4.73
CA ILE A 120 -8.50 -4.16 3.73
C ILE A 120 -9.27 -5.46 4.03
N GLY A 121 -9.86 -5.59 5.22
CA GLY A 121 -10.64 -6.77 5.60
C GLY A 121 -9.80 -8.00 5.94
N GLU A 122 -10.44 -8.96 6.62
CA GLU A 122 -9.78 -10.16 7.13
C GLU A 122 -9.15 -11.02 6.03
N GLN A 123 -9.84 -11.18 4.89
CA GLN A 123 -9.34 -11.98 3.78
C GLN A 123 -7.99 -11.46 3.26
N ASN A 124 -7.83 -10.15 3.11
CA ASN A 124 -6.56 -9.58 2.67
C ASN A 124 -5.47 -9.64 3.75
N ILE A 125 -5.83 -9.52 5.03
CA ILE A 125 -4.89 -9.74 6.14
C ILE A 125 -4.33 -11.18 6.09
N LEU A 126 -5.19 -12.17 5.87
CA LEU A 126 -4.77 -13.57 5.76
C LEU A 126 -3.93 -13.84 4.51
N ARG A 127 -4.29 -13.26 3.37
CA ARG A 127 -3.50 -13.35 2.13
C ARG A 127 -2.12 -12.71 2.29
N LEU A 128 -2.06 -11.55 2.94
CA LEU A 128 -0.80 -10.87 3.24
C LEU A 128 0.06 -11.68 4.22
N LEU A 129 -0.54 -12.26 5.27
CA LEU A 129 0.15 -13.16 6.18
C LEU A 129 0.75 -14.35 5.44
N SER A 130 -0.03 -15.02 4.59
CA SER A 130 0.41 -16.14 3.76
C SER A 130 1.60 -15.76 2.86
N ALA A 131 1.53 -14.60 2.20
CA ALA A 131 2.61 -14.10 1.35
C ALA A 131 3.89 -13.81 2.13
N VAL A 132 3.79 -13.26 3.35
CA VAL A 132 4.95 -12.91 4.19
C VAL A 132 5.59 -14.15 4.84
N THR A 133 4.79 -15.15 5.25
CA THR A 133 5.31 -16.33 5.94
C THR A 133 5.59 -17.52 5.01
N GLY A 134 5.24 -17.41 3.73
CA GLY A 134 5.32 -18.51 2.77
C GLY A 134 4.38 -19.68 3.09
N THR A 135 3.41 -19.46 3.99
CA THR A 135 2.44 -20.49 4.38
C THR A 135 1.24 -20.41 3.45
N VAL A 136 1.06 -21.36 2.54
CA VAL A 136 -0.16 -21.43 1.72
C VAL A 136 -1.30 -21.86 2.63
N GLN A 137 -2.13 -20.91 3.07
CA GLN A 137 -3.41 -21.25 3.69
C GLN A 137 -4.40 -21.56 2.56
N ASP A 138 -4.83 -22.81 2.50
CA ASP A 138 -5.87 -23.25 1.58
C ASP A 138 -7.24 -22.76 2.07
N PHE A 139 -7.74 -21.66 1.50
CA PHE A 139 -9.05 -21.11 1.82
C PHE A 139 -10.21 -21.89 1.22
N SER A 140 -9.96 -22.98 0.46
CA SER A 140 -11.02 -23.87 -0.02
C SER A 140 -11.64 -24.71 1.11
N ALA A 141 -11.06 -24.72 2.32
CA ALA A 141 -11.57 -25.47 3.47
C ALA A 141 -12.66 -24.75 4.28
N ASN A 142 -12.89 -23.44 4.07
CA ASN A 142 -14.03 -22.74 4.67
C ASN A 142 -15.24 -22.81 3.73
N GLY A 143 -15.60 -24.05 3.37
CA GLY A 143 -16.93 -24.35 2.90
C GLY A 143 -17.91 -23.89 3.97
N ILE A 144 -18.73 -22.90 3.63
CA ILE A 144 -19.95 -22.58 4.35
C ILE A 144 -20.79 -23.86 4.32
N ASN A 145 -20.66 -24.67 5.37
CA ASN A 145 -21.70 -25.63 5.70
C ASN A 145 -22.92 -24.81 6.08
N LYS A 146 -23.96 -25.05 5.28
CA LYS A 146 -25.35 -24.65 5.52
C LYS A 146 -25.73 -24.94 6.97
N ASP A 147 -26.43 -23.98 7.56
CA ASP A 147 -27.73 -24.21 8.20
C ASP A 147 -28.63 -23.00 7.89
#